data_AF-A0A4S1DS30-F1
#
_entry.id   AF-A0A4S1DS30-F1
#
_cell.length_a   1.000
_cell.length_b   1.000
_cell.length_c   1.000
_cell.angle_alpha   90.00
_cell.angle_beta   90.00
_cell.angle_gamma   90.00
#
_symmetry.space_group_name_H-M   'P 1'
#
loop_
_entity.id
_entity.type
_entity.pdbx_description
1 polymer ?
#
loop_
_entity_poly.entity_id
_entity_poly.type
_entity_poly.pdbx_seq_one_letter_code
_entity_poly.pdbx_strand_id
1 'polypeptide(L)'
;MDISEIKSELLKLSLSDRQRLLSEIQIKDRAESEVYGCQQSRRELLNNKQGVCSHCGHNKYVKFGFKSNSQRYKCKSCNRSFTEYSGTWMAGIHSKEKLDDYLGLMMEEKSLDKIKVALSINKKTAFDWRHKILSSLSDIDNDNFTGITESDETFFLNSEKGRKIEHRVSRKRGGSSKTRGISNDLVAVIVTQDRKSVLDLTVATMGRLRKVDIENAIGNRIKPKQTILCSDAHVSYKGFAMDNEIEHHPIKGIIKQRVKNGVYHIQHVNSTHNKIKKWIDNTFWGVSTKYLQQYLNWYRIKQKLKNRNDKLKSFTQKISEDITAYQKYKEIEFCYEKLISTLI
;
A
#
# COMPACT_ATOMS: atom_id res chain seq x y z
N MET A 1 34.25 8.95 28.97
CA MET A 1 33.31 9.09 30.10
C MET A 1 32.66 7.73 30.27
N ASP A 2 32.82 7.12 31.43
CA ASP A 2 32.18 5.84 31.73
C ASP A 2 30.65 6.04 31.88
N ILE A 3 29.85 5.01 31.59
CA ILE A 3 28.39 5.05 31.73
C ILE A 3 27.99 5.40 33.17
N SER A 4 28.77 4.94 34.14
CA SER A 4 28.56 5.24 35.56
C SER A 4 28.73 6.73 35.87
N GLU A 5 29.74 7.38 35.26
CA GLU A 5 29.99 8.82 35.41
C GLU A 5 28.89 9.66 34.73
N ILE A 6 28.49 9.28 33.52
CA ILE A 6 27.39 9.94 32.78
C ILE A 6 26.09 9.86 33.60
N LYS A 7 25.78 8.69 34.15
CA LYS A 7 24.59 8.51 35.00
C LYS A 7 24.63 9.40 36.24
N SER A 8 25.78 9.50 36.90
CA SER A 8 25.96 10.36 38.07
C SER A 8 25.69 11.82 37.75
N GLU A 9 26.25 12.34 36.66
CA GLU A 9 26.03 13.73 36.23
C GLU A 9 24.59 13.99 35.79
N LEU A 10 23.96 13.05 35.08
CA LEU A 10 22.56 13.17 34.67
C LEU A 10 21.59 13.19 35.86
N LEU A 11 21.90 12.49 36.94
CA LEU A 11 21.07 12.49 38.16
C LEU A 11 21.13 13.80 38.94
N LYS A 12 22.15 14.66 38.69
CA LYS A 12 22.23 16.01 39.28
C LYS A 12 21.22 16.99 38.66
N LEU A 13 20.68 16.67 37.48
CA LEU A 13 19.65 17.48 36.82
C LEU A 13 18.29 17.32 37.49
N SER A 14 17.46 18.36 37.36
CA SER A 14 16.06 18.31 37.80
C SER A 14 15.31 17.17 37.10
N LEU A 15 14.22 16.69 37.70
CA LEU A 15 13.38 15.65 37.06
C LEU A 15 12.83 16.12 35.70
N SER A 16 12.48 17.40 35.59
CA SER A 16 12.00 18.02 34.35
C SER A 16 13.09 18.01 33.27
N ASP A 17 14.31 18.41 33.62
CA ASP A 17 15.42 18.46 32.65
C ASP A 17 15.88 17.07 32.23
N ARG A 18 15.85 16.08 33.15
CA ARG A 18 16.10 14.68 32.80
C ARG A 18 15.08 14.15 31.80
N GLN A 19 13.79 14.42 32.01
CA GLN A 19 12.73 14.01 31.10
C GLN A 19 12.88 14.69 29.73
N ARG A 20 13.21 16.00 29.72
CA ARG A 20 13.49 16.74 28.50
C ARG A 20 14.69 16.16 27.75
N LEU A 21 15.82 15.93 28.43
CA LEU A 21 17.03 15.39 27.82
C LEU A 21 16.81 13.97 27.27
N LEU A 22 16.08 13.13 28.00
CA LEU A 22 15.67 11.80 27.50
C LEU A 22 14.81 11.91 26.25
N SER A 23 13.90 12.90 26.18
CA SER A 23 13.09 13.13 24.98
C SER A 23 13.94 13.62 23.80
N GLU A 24 14.91 14.50 24.04
CA GLU A 24 15.82 15.03 23.02
C GLU A 24 16.76 13.94 22.49
N ILE A 25 17.31 13.09 23.38
CA ILE A 25 18.12 11.92 23.00
C ILE A 25 17.27 10.92 22.21
N GLN A 26 16.04 10.62 22.63
CA GLN A 26 15.15 9.74 21.87
C GLN A 26 14.80 10.30 20.49
N ILE A 27 14.66 11.63 20.35
CA ILE A 27 14.46 12.29 19.05
C ILE A 27 15.72 12.15 18.18
N LYS A 28 16.91 12.33 18.77
CA LYS A 28 18.19 12.23 18.08
C LYS A 28 18.54 10.79 17.68
N ASP A 29 18.28 9.82 18.55
CA ASP A 29 18.45 8.38 18.26
C ASP A 29 17.46 7.91 17.21
N ARG A 30 16.24 8.48 17.18
CA ARG A 30 15.32 8.28 16.05
C ARG A 30 15.91 8.88 14.78
N ALA A 31 16.42 10.11 14.81
CA ALA A 31 17.05 10.75 13.65
C ALA A 31 18.29 9.97 13.14
N GLU A 32 19.12 9.41 14.02
CA GLU A 32 20.30 8.61 13.65
C GLU A 32 19.91 7.18 13.23
N SER A 33 18.87 6.58 13.81
CA SER A 33 18.31 5.28 13.35
C SER A 33 17.44 5.40 12.09
N GLU A 34 16.99 6.61 11.74
CA GLU A 34 16.17 6.92 10.56
C GLU A 34 16.99 7.06 9.27
N VAL A 35 18.32 7.16 9.34
CA VAL A 35 19.20 7.13 8.16
C VAL A 35 19.37 5.69 7.65
N TYR A 36 18.25 5.00 7.38
CA TYR A 36 18.25 3.90 6.42
C TYR A 36 18.10 4.53 5.04
N GLY A 37 19.23 4.80 4.38
CA GLY A 37 19.20 5.27 3.00
C GLY A 37 18.52 4.21 2.13
N CYS A 38 17.38 4.54 1.53
CA CYS A 38 16.66 3.62 0.63
C CYS A 38 17.56 3.09 -0.50
N GLN A 39 18.59 3.87 -0.84
CA GLN A 39 19.64 3.57 -1.80
C GLN A 39 20.63 2.49 -1.35
N GLN A 40 20.90 2.37 -0.05
CA GLN A 40 21.93 1.48 0.50
C GLN A 40 21.43 0.04 0.63
N SER A 41 20.16 -0.15 1.02
CA SER A 41 19.57 -1.47 1.28
C SER A 41 19.75 -2.46 0.11
N ARG A 42 19.41 -2.08 -1.12
CA ARG A 42 19.51 -3.00 -2.27
C ARG A 42 20.95 -3.21 -2.74
N ARG A 43 21.81 -2.19 -2.63
CA ARG A 43 23.22 -2.31 -2.98
C ARG A 43 23.91 -3.32 -2.09
N GLU A 44 23.63 -3.29 -0.78
CA GLU A 44 24.16 -4.23 0.21
C GLU A 44 23.73 -5.66 -0.10
N LEU A 45 22.44 -5.90 -0.34
CA LEU A 45 21.93 -7.22 -0.75
C LEU A 45 22.64 -7.75 -1.99
N LEU A 46 22.84 -6.89 -2.99
CA LEU A 46 23.51 -7.29 -4.22
C LEU A 46 25.00 -7.59 -4.00
N ASN A 47 25.69 -6.78 -3.20
CA ASN A 47 27.08 -6.98 -2.83
C ASN A 47 27.28 -8.31 -2.08
N ASN A 48 26.34 -8.66 -1.20
CA ASN A 48 26.34 -9.87 -0.38
C ASN A 48 25.76 -11.11 -1.10
N LYS A 49 25.49 -11.04 -2.40
CA LYS A 49 24.92 -12.15 -3.21
C LYS A 49 23.55 -12.64 -2.74
N GLN A 50 22.79 -11.76 -2.09
CA GLN A 50 21.44 -12.03 -1.59
C GLN A 50 20.34 -11.46 -2.50
N GLY A 51 20.72 -10.71 -3.54
CA GLY A 51 19.77 -10.17 -4.51
C GLY A 51 19.61 -11.03 -5.76
N VAL A 52 18.75 -10.55 -6.66
CA VAL A 52 18.50 -11.17 -7.96
C VAL A 52 18.62 -10.15 -9.10
N CYS A 53 18.89 -10.64 -10.30
CA CYS A 53 18.89 -9.84 -11.52
C CYS A 53 17.49 -9.24 -11.76
N SER A 54 17.43 -7.90 -11.91
CA SER A 54 16.18 -7.17 -12.18
C SER A 54 15.51 -7.52 -13.50
N HIS A 55 16.22 -8.20 -14.40
CA HIS A 55 15.74 -8.47 -15.75
C HIS A 55 15.22 -9.90 -15.97
N CYS A 56 15.69 -10.86 -15.17
CA CYS A 56 15.36 -12.29 -15.34
C CYS A 56 15.18 -13.04 -14.02
N GLY A 57 15.32 -12.39 -12.87
CA GLY A 57 15.19 -13.03 -11.56
C GLY A 57 16.34 -13.96 -11.17
N HIS A 58 17.33 -14.19 -12.05
CA HIS A 58 18.43 -15.10 -11.75
C HIS A 58 19.39 -14.54 -10.67
N ASN A 59 19.84 -15.39 -9.76
CA ASN A 59 20.67 -15.02 -8.61
C ASN A 59 22.19 -14.99 -8.91
N LYS A 60 22.65 -15.54 -10.04
CA LYS A 60 24.08 -15.50 -10.42
C LYS A 60 24.42 -14.22 -11.20
N TYR A 61 25.27 -13.38 -10.63
CA TYR A 61 25.79 -12.16 -11.25
C TYR A 61 27.16 -11.77 -10.67
N VAL A 62 27.90 -10.88 -11.35
CA VAL A 62 29.21 -10.34 -10.94
C VAL A 62 29.20 -8.82 -10.89
N LYS A 63 30.08 -8.21 -10.09
CA LYS A 63 30.32 -6.76 -10.14
C LYS A 63 30.92 -6.39 -11.49
N PHE A 64 30.49 -5.28 -12.07
CA PHE A 64 30.82 -4.88 -13.44
C PHE A 64 31.08 -3.37 -13.54
N GLY A 65 31.94 -2.85 -12.66
CA GLY A 65 32.31 -1.44 -12.58
C GLY A 65 31.21 -0.52 -12.02
N PHE A 66 31.35 0.78 -12.25
CA PHE A 66 30.42 1.81 -11.77
C PHE A 66 29.84 2.64 -12.93
N LYS A 67 28.66 3.23 -12.71
CA LYS A 67 28.09 4.29 -13.57
C LYS A 67 27.44 5.35 -12.68
N SER A 68 27.92 6.59 -12.75
CA SER A 68 27.34 7.73 -12.00
C SER A 68 27.15 7.41 -10.51
N ASN A 69 28.22 6.95 -9.85
CA ASN A 69 28.24 6.53 -8.44
C ASN A 69 27.33 5.32 -8.08
N SER A 70 26.81 4.61 -9.09
CA SER A 70 25.98 3.40 -8.94
C SER A 70 26.78 2.15 -9.30
N GLN A 71 26.70 1.11 -8.47
CA GLN A 71 27.41 -0.14 -8.71
C GLN A 71 26.70 -0.89 -9.84
N ARG A 72 27.44 -1.24 -10.89
CA ARG A 72 26.92 -2.09 -11.96
C ARG A 72 27.17 -3.56 -11.65
N TYR A 73 26.22 -4.38 -12.04
CA TYR A 73 26.27 -5.83 -11.96
C TYR A 73 25.97 -6.41 -13.35
N LYS A 74 26.60 -7.54 -13.69
CA LYS A 74 26.33 -8.29 -14.92
C LYS A 74 25.77 -9.66 -14.57
N CYS A 75 24.56 -9.95 -15.05
CA CYS A 75 23.92 -11.24 -14.84
C CYS A 75 24.63 -12.34 -15.66
N LYS A 76 24.85 -13.51 -15.07
CA LYS A 76 25.45 -14.65 -15.77
C LYS A 76 24.46 -15.48 -16.60
N SER A 77 23.15 -15.31 -16.37
CA SER A 77 22.10 -16.01 -17.12
C SER A 77 21.68 -15.22 -18.37
N CYS A 78 21.17 -14.00 -18.19
CA CYS A 78 20.69 -13.19 -19.33
C CYS A 78 21.71 -12.23 -19.93
N ASN A 79 22.96 -12.21 -19.43
CA ASN A 79 24.07 -11.36 -19.87
C ASN A 79 23.85 -9.82 -19.82
N ARG A 80 22.67 -9.36 -19.42
CA ARG A 80 22.34 -7.93 -19.25
C ARG A 80 22.99 -7.34 -18.00
N SER A 81 23.39 -6.08 -18.09
CA SER A 81 23.85 -5.31 -16.93
C SER A 81 22.68 -4.62 -16.22
N PHE A 82 22.81 -4.47 -14.91
CA PHE A 82 21.84 -3.79 -14.05
C PHE A 82 22.56 -3.09 -12.90
N THR A 83 21.85 -2.23 -12.19
CA THR A 83 22.32 -1.49 -11.00
C THR A 83 21.41 -1.79 -9.81
N GLU A 84 21.75 -1.28 -8.63
CA GLU A 84 20.86 -1.34 -7.46
C GLU A 84 19.50 -0.67 -7.69
N TYR A 85 19.37 0.22 -8.69
CA TYR A 85 18.11 0.90 -9.01
C TYR A 85 17.32 0.26 -10.15
N SER A 86 17.89 -0.75 -10.82
CA SER A 86 17.24 -1.34 -11.99
C SER A 86 16.00 -2.15 -11.57
N GLY A 87 14.88 -1.90 -12.24
CA GLY A 87 13.58 -2.53 -11.96
C GLY A 87 12.82 -1.97 -10.75
N THR A 88 13.52 -1.30 -9.82
CA THR A 88 12.89 -0.72 -8.63
C THR A 88 12.24 0.62 -8.93
N TRP A 89 11.46 1.15 -7.98
CA TRP A 89 10.84 2.47 -8.09
C TRP A 89 11.86 3.61 -8.26
N MET A 90 13.12 3.40 -7.87
CA MET A 90 14.21 4.37 -8.02
C MET A 90 14.74 4.45 -9.47
N ALA A 91 14.29 3.58 -10.37
CA ALA A 91 14.69 3.58 -11.77
C ALA A 91 14.38 4.93 -12.44
N GLY A 92 15.43 5.54 -13.02
CA GLY A 92 15.34 6.82 -13.72
C GLY A 92 15.12 8.05 -12.81
N ILE A 93 15.31 7.93 -11.49
CA ILE A 93 15.31 9.09 -10.59
C ILE A 93 16.72 9.68 -10.52
N HIS A 94 16.86 10.98 -10.78
CA HIS A 94 18.14 11.68 -10.75
C HIS A 94 18.49 12.21 -9.35
N SER A 95 17.60 12.99 -8.73
CA SER A 95 17.77 13.58 -7.39
C SER A 95 17.53 12.57 -6.26
N LYS A 96 18.37 11.54 -6.19
CA LYS A 96 18.19 10.44 -5.23
C LYS A 96 18.44 10.87 -3.78
N GLU A 97 19.29 11.88 -3.59
CA GLU A 97 19.60 12.50 -2.29
C GLU A 97 18.36 13.01 -1.54
N LYS A 98 17.26 13.31 -2.25
CA LYS A 98 16.00 13.78 -1.66
C LYS A 98 15.02 12.66 -1.32
N LEU A 99 15.35 11.40 -1.59
CA LEU A 99 14.41 10.29 -1.51
C LEU A 99 14.05 9.92 -0.08
N ASP A 100 15.00 9.95 0.84
CA ASP A 100 14.75 9.59 2.24
C ASP A 100 13.81 10.62 2.89
N ASP A 101 14.06 11.92 2.69
CA ASP A 101 13.15 12.99 3.11
C ASP A 101 11.77 12.89 2.44
N TYR A 102 11.74 12.55 1.15
CA TYR A 102 10.48 12.32 0.43
C TYR A 102 9.66 11.19 1.08
N LEU A 103 10.30 10.08 1.44
CA LEU A 103 9.65 8.95 2.08
C LEU A 103 9.13 9.33 3.47
N GLY A 104 9.90 10.10 4.25
CA GLY A 104 9.45 10.66 5.53
C GLY A 104 8.18 11.50 5.38
N LEU A 105 8.20 12.49 4.48
CA LEU A 105 7.05 13.34 4.20
C LEU A 105 5.85 12.57 3.64
N MET A 106 6.10 11.51 2.87
CA MET A 106 5.05 10.62 2.39
C MET A 106 4.42 9.85 3.56
N MET A 107 5.21 9.29 4.48
CA MET A 107 4.71 8.58 5.66
C MET A 107 3.94 9.49 6.63
N GLU A 108 4.26 10.79 6.67
CA GLU A 108 3.47 11.84 7.33
C GLU A 108 2.23 12.28 6.54
N GLU A 109 1.98 11.68 5.38
CA GLU A 109 0.82 11.93 4.51
C GLU A 109 0.72 13.37 3.99
N LYS A 110 1.87 14.03 3.84
CA LYS A 110 1.90 15.41 3.34
C LYS A 110 1.33 15.47 1.92
N SER A 111 0.66 16.58 1.62
CA SER A 111 0.19 16.87 0.27
C SER A 111 1.38 17.07 -0.68
N LEU A 112 1.16 16.86 -1.97
CA LEU A 112 2.20 17.08 -2.98
C LEU A 112 2.69 18.52 -3.00
N ASP A 113 1.84 19.50 -2.66
CA ASP A 113 2.24 20.91 -2.54
C ASP A 113 3.17 21.14 -1.36
N LYS A 114 2.93 20.51 -0.21
CA LYS A 114 3.85 20.57 0.94
C LYS A 114 5.19 19.91 0.62
N ILE A 115 5.17 18.76 -0.05
CA ILE A 115 6.40 18.07 -0.46
C ILE A 115 7.19 18.89 -1.49
N LYS A 116 6.49 19.47 -2.48
CA LYS A 116 7.08 20.36 -3.49
C LYS A 116 7.88 21.49 -2.83
N VAL A 117 7.29 22.15 -1.83
CA VAL A 117 7.92 23.25 -1.09
C VAL A 117 9.08 22.74 -0.23
N ALA A 118 8.87 21.68 0.54
CA ALA A 118 9.88 21.15 1.47
C ALA A 118 11.15 20.67 0.77
N LEU A 119 11.03 20.04 -0.40
CA LEU A 119 12.17 19.45 -1.12
C LEU A 119 12.64 20.28 -2.31
N SER A 120 12.02 21.43 -2.57
CA SER A 120 12.31 22.27 -3.73
C SER A 120 12.34 21.46 -5.04
N ILE A 121 11.27 20.71 -5.30
CA ILE A 121 11.08 19.91 -6.53
C ILE A 121 9.81 20.34 -7.27
N ASN A 122 9.67 19.96 -8.54
CA ASN A 122 8.41 20.18 -9.25
C ASN A 122 7.29 19.28 -8.68
N LYS A 123 6.05 19.79 -8.63
CA LYS A 123 4.87 19.02 -8.17
C LYS A 123 4.65 17.75 -9.01
N LYS A 124 4.91 17.81 -10.32
CA LYS A 124 4.85 16.64 -11.22
C LYS A 124 5.89 15.60 -10.82
N THR A 125 7.12 16.02 -10.52
CA THR A 125 8.17 15.11 -10.00
C THR A 125 7.72 14.45 -8.70
N ALA A 126 7.17 15.23 -7.76
CA ALA A 126 6.63 14.68 -6.52
C ALA A 126 5.49 13.68 -6.78
N PHE A 127 4.60 13.95 -7.74
CA PHE A 127 3.52 13.06 -8.12
C PHE A 127 4.04 11.74 -8.72
N ASP A 128 4.97 11.83 -9.68
CA ASP A 128 5.55 10.67 -10.34
C ASP A 128 6.35 9.80 -9.36
N TRP A 129 7.10 10.41 -8.44
CA TRP A 129 7.81 9.69 -7.38
C TRP A 129 6.86 8.93 -6.46
N ARG A 130 5.75 9.56 -6.03
CA ARG A 130 4.72 8.89 -5.21
C ARG A 130 4.24 7.62 -5.90
N HIS A 131 3.87 7.74 -7.16
CA HIS A 131 3.29 6.60 -7.88
C HIS A 131 4.31 5.53 -8.23
N LYS A 132 5.57 5.87 -8.47
CA LYS A 132 6.65 4.88 -8.56
C LYS A 132 6.82 4.12 -7.23
N ILE A 133 6.91 4.84 -6.10
CA ILE A 133 7.02 4.24 -4.76
C ILE A 133 5.86 3.30 -4.50
N LEU A 134 4.63 3.79 -4.70
CA LEU A 134 3.41 3.02 -4.46
C LEU A 134 3.28 1.79 -5.37
N SER A 135 3.87 1.80 -6.56
CA SER A 135 3.91 0.63 -7.45
C SER A 135 4.79 -0.51 -6.91
N SER A 136 5.62 -0.25 -5.90
CA SER A 136 6.42 -1.26 -5.20
C SER A 136 5.62 -2.01 -4.13
N LEU A 137 4.44 -1.50 -3.77
CA LEU A 137 3.59 -2.14 -2.78
C LEU A 137 2.78 -3.21 -3.48
N SER A 138 3.00 -4.48 -3.10
CA SER A 138 2.22 -5.62 -3.57
C SER A 138 0.72 -5.35 -3.42
N ASP A 139 -0.08 -5.85 -4.36
CA ASP A 139 -1.54 -5.85 -4.28
C ASP A 139 -2.05 -6.88 -3.26
N ILE A 140 -1.28 -7.94 -3.01
CA ILE A 140 -1.69 -9.08 -2.16
C ILE A 140 -0.59 -9.40 -1.15
N ASP A 141 -0.97 -9.63 0.12
CA ASP A 141 -0.09 -10.27 1.10
C ASP A 141 -0.17 -11.80 0.89
N ASN A 142 0.95 -12.51 0.98
CA ASN A 142 1.02 -13.98 0.80
C ASN A 142 0.30 -14.77 1.92
N ASP A 143 -0.26 -14.08 2.92
CA ASP A 143 -0.91 -14.68 4.06
C ASP A 143 -2.36 -15.07 3.71
N ASN A 144 -2.72 -16.33 4.01
CA ASN A 144 -4.10 -16.82 3.92
C ASN A 144 -4.96 -16.23 5.05
N PHE A 145 -6.26 -16.06 4.80
CA PHE A 145 -7.22 -15.67 5.83
C PHE A 145 -7.60 -16.86 6.69
N THR A 146 -7.60 -16.70 8.03
CA THR A 146 -7.91 -17.81 8.94
C THR A 146 -8.92 -17.41 10.02
N GLY A 147 -9.73 -18.37 10.45
CA GLY A 147 -10.83 -18.17 11.39
C GLY A 147 -11.93 -17.29 10.79
N ILE A 148 -12.62 -16.55 11.66
CA ILE A 148 -13.68 -15.62 11.26
C ILE A 148 -13.07 -14.52 10.38
N THR A 149 -13.50 -14.48 9.13
CA THR A 149 -13.04 -13.55 8.11
C THR A 149 -14.24 -12.79 7.57
N GLU A 150 -14.20 -11.48 7.71
CA GLU A 150 -15.22 -10.57 7.22
C GLU A 150 -14.87 -10.14 5.80
N SER A 151 -15.84 -10.13 4.89
CA SER A 151 -15.68 -9.59 3.54
C SER A 151 -16.94 -8.85 3.13
N ASP A 152 -16.78 -7.63 2.67
CA ASP A 152 -17.86 -6.78 2.17
C ASP A 152 -17.26 -5.79 1.17
N GLU A 153 -18.10 -5.21 0.32
CA GLU A 153 -17.64 -4.22 -0.66
C GLU A 153 -17.95 -2.78 -0.25
N THR A 154 -17.14 -1.87 -0.77
CA THR A 154 -17.43 -0.45 -0.71
C THR A 154 -17.19 0.20 -2.06
N PHE A 155 -17.90 1.29 -2.30
CA PHE A 155 -17.90 1.97 -3.59
C PHE A 155 -17.20 3.32 -3.52
N PHE A 156 -16.35 3.58 -4.51
CA PHE A 156 -15.75 4.88 -4.80
C PHE A 156 -16.30 5.40 -6.12
N LEU A 157 -16.48 6.72 -6.23
CA LEU A 157 -16.90 7.30 -7.50
C LEU A 157 -15.74 7.27 -8.49
N ASN A 158 -16.01 6.85 -9.72
CA ASN A 158 -15.03 6.87 -10.78
C ASN A 158 -14.49 8.30 -11.00
N SER A 159 -13.17 8.41 -10.96
CA SER A 159 -12.42 9.65 -10.95
C SER A 159 -11.30 9.62 -11.99
N GLU A 160 -11.45 10.49 -12.99
CA GLU A 160 -10.45 10.72 -14.04
C GLU A 160 -9.58 11.94 -13.72
N LYS A 161 -9.37 12.20 -12.42
CA LYS A 161 -8.57 13.34 -11.92
C LYS A 161 -7.20 13.36 -12.62
N GLY A 162 -6.87 14.51 -13.22
CA GLY A 162 -5.61 14.68 -13.96
C GLY A 162 -5.65 14.24 -15.42
N ARG A 163 -6.81 13.84 -15.96
CA ARG A 163 -7.04 13.63 -17.40
C ARG A 163 -7.97 14.68 -17.98
N LYS A 164 -7.84 14.90 -19.28
CA LYS A 164 -8.85 15.61 -20.07
C LYS A 164 -10.06 14.67 -20.24
N ILE A 165 -11.25 15.18 -19.93
CA ILE A 165 -12.51 14.43 -20.02
C ILE A 165 -13.30 15.02 -21.19
N GLU A 166 -13.67 14.18 -22.16
CA GLU A 166 -14.39 14.62 -23.37
C GLU A 166 -15.83 14.11 -23.40
N HIS A 167 -16.13 13.01 -22.72
CA HIS A 167 -17.44 12.33 -22.76
C HIS A 167 -18.46 12.86 -21.74
N ARG A 168 -18.06 13.75 -20.82
CA ARG A 168 -18.95 14.37 -19.84
C ARG A 168 -18.37 15.67 -19.30
N VAL A 169 -19.23 16.49 -18.70
CA VAL A 169 -18.82 17.68 -17.94
C VAL A 169 -18.01 17.27 -16.70
N SER A 170 -16.99 18.06 -16.38
CA SER A 170 -16.17 17.89 -15.19
C SER A 170 -17.00 18.05 -13.91
N ARG A 171 -16.72 17.24 -12.89
CA ARG A 171 -17.40 17.33 -11.58
C ARG A 171 -16.64 18.29 -10.68
N LYS A 172 -17.36 19.12 -9.92
CA LYS A 172 -16.78 19.99 -8.88
C LYS A 172 -16.70 19.22 -7.55
N ARG A 173 -15.49 19.10 -6.98
CA ARG A 173 -15.23 18.53 -5.63
C ARG A 173 -15.76 17.10 -5.40
N GLY A 174 -15.32 16.14 -6.21
CA GLY A 174 -15.67 14.71 -6.03
C GLY A 174 -17.08 14.36 -6.52
N GLY A 175 -18.08 15.20 -6.24
CA GLY A 175 -19.46 15.02 -6.69
C GLY A 175 -20.13 13.77 -6.10
N SER A 176 -21.39 13.57 -6.45
CA SER A 176 -22.16 12.35 -6.16
C SER A 176 -22.45 11.58 -7.46
N SER A 177 -22.76 10.28 -7.33
CA SER A 177 -23.30 9.51 -8.45
C SER A 177 -24.58 10.19 -8.96
N LYS A 178 -24.76 10.24 -10.28
CA LYS A 178 -26.01 10.75 -10.90
C LYS A 178 -27.20 9.83 -10.63
N THR A 179 -26.94 8.56 -10.38
CA THR A 179 -27.95 7.52 -10.18
C THR A 179 -27.93 7.01 -8.74
N ARG A 180 -29.14 6.73 -8.22
CA ARG A 180 -29.34 6.15 -6.90
C ARG A 180 -29.07 4.64 -6.98
N GLY A 181 -28.22 4.11 -6.08
CA GLY A 181 -27.83 2.70 -6.07
C GLY A 181 -26.47 2.45 -6.74
N ILE A 182 -26.12 1.18 -6.91
CA ILE A 182 -24.86 0.77 -7.54
C ILE A 182 -24.95 1.05 -9.04
N SER A 183 -24.13 1.96 -9.53
CA SER A 183 -24.11 2.37 -10.92
C SER A 183 -22.75 2.12 -11.55
N ASN A 184 -22.71 2.16 -12.88
CA ASN A 184 -21.50 2.05 -13.69
C ASN A 184 -20.51 3.22 -13.46
N ASP A 185 -20.93 4.25 -12.74
CA ASP A 185 -20.06 5.35 -12.31
C ASP A 185 -19.26 5.02 -11.02
N LEU A 186 -19.50 3.86 -10.41
CA LEU A 186 -18.84 3.44 -9.18
C LEU A 186 -17.78 2.37 -9.44
N VAL A 187 -16.74 2.41 -8.63
CA VAL A 187 -15.67 1.42 -8.57
C VAL A 187 -15.90 0.61 -7.30
N ALA A 188 -16.10 -0.70 -7.46
CA ALA A 188 -16.27 -1.63 -6.35
C ALA A 188 -14.89 -2.01 -5.78
N VAL A 189 -14.74 -1.88 -4.47
CA VAL A 189 -13.56 -2.30 -3.72
C VAL A 189 -14.01 -3.35 -2.72
N ILE A 190 -13.50 -4.58 -2.86
CA ILE A 190 -13.68 -5.64 -1.87
C ILE A 190 -12.73 -5.37 -0.71
N VAL A 191 -13.27 -5.38 0.50
CA VAL A 191 -12.50 -5.25 1.74
C VAL A 191 -12.67 -6.54 2.53
N THR A 192 -11.57 -7.25 2.72
CA THR A 192 -11.56 -8.51 3.46
C THR A 192 -10.64 -8.42 4.66
N GLN A 193 -11.12 -8.80 5.83
CA GLN A 193 -10.37 -8.71 7.07
C GLN A 193 -10.64 -9.91 7.97
N ASP A 194 -9.59 -10.59 8.43
CA ASP A 194 -9.72 -11.59 9.49
C ASP A 194 -9.55 -10.99 10.89
N ARG A 195 -9.96 -11.75 11.91
CA ARG A 195 -9.84 -11.32 13.32
C ARG A 195 -8.41 -11.37 13.87
N LYS A 196 -7.46 -11.97 13.14
CA LYS A 196 -6.08 -12.14 13.61
C LYS A 196 -5.18 -10.98 13.22
N SER A 197 -5.44 -10.29 12.11
CA SER A 197 -4.90 -8.97 11.69
C SER A 197 -4.70 -8.84 10.17
N VAL A 198 -5.06 -9.85 9.36
CA VAL A 198 -4.92 -9.77 7.91
C VAL A 198 -6.00 -8.86 7.35
N LEU A 199 -5.60 -7.84 6.59
CA LEU A 199 -6.47 -6.91 5.89
C LEU A 199 -6.11 -6.94 4.40
N ASP A 200 -7.12 -6.96 3.55
CA ASP A 200 -6.99 -6.85 2.11
C ASP A 200 -8.00 -5.85 1.53
N LEU A 201 -7.55 -5.11 0.51
CA LEU A 201 -8.31 -4.04 -0.12
C LEU A 201 -8.07 -4.14 -1.62
N THR A 202 -9.06 -4.65 -2.36
CA THR A 202 -8.91 -4.98 -3.78
C THR A 202 -9.95 -4.24 -4.61
N VAL A 203 -9.50 -3.42 -5.56
CA VAL A 203 -10.32 -2.85 -6.63
C VAL A 203 -10.76 -3.99 -7.53
N ALA A 204 -12.04 -4.32 -7.49
CA ALA A 204 -12.56 -5.55 -8.07
C ALA A 204 -13.14 -5.32 -9.48
N THR A 205 -14.06 -4.38 -9.62
CA THR A 205 -14.78 -4.13 -10.86
C THR A 205 -15.37 -2.72 -10.89
N MET A 206 -15.78 -2.27 -12.05
CA MET A 206 -16.73 -1.16 -12.18
C MET A 206 -18.15 -1.66 -11.93
N GLY A 207 -18.98 -0.85 -11.29
CA GLY A 207 -20.38 -1.12 -11.05
C GLY A 207 -20.63 -2.30 -10.11
N ARG A 208 -21.50 -3.22 -10.53
CA ARG A 208 -22.04 -4.29 -9.68
C ARG A 208 -21.06 -5.45 -9.52
N LEU A 209 -20.89 -5.90 -8.27
CA LEU A 209 -20.02 -7.01 -7.92
C LEU A 209 -20.59 -8.38 -8.35
N ARG A 210 -19.78 -9.20 -9.01
CA ARG A 210 -20.11 -10.59 -9.39
C ARG A 210 -19.25 -11.58 -8.62
N LYS A 211 -19.65 -12.85 -8.62
CA LYS A 211 -18.93 -13.96 -7.98
C LYS A 211 -17.47 -14.06 -8.44
N VAL A 212 -17.22 -13.92 -9.74
CA VAL A 212 -15.86 -13.97 -10.33
C VAL A 212 -14.95 -12.85 -9.80
N ASP A 213 -15.52 -11.70 -9.47
CA ASP A 213 -14.76 -10.57 -8.94
C ASP A 213 -14.30 -10.88 -7.50
N ILE A 214 -15.10 -11.62 -6.72
CA ILE A 214 -14.73 -12.13 -5.39
C ILE A 214 -13.67 -13.23 -5.50
N GLU A 215 -13.86 -14.18 -6.41
CA GLU A 215 -12.90 -15.25 -6.69
C GLU A 215 -11.51 -14.68 -7.01
N ASN A 216 -11.46 -13.71 -7.92
CA ASN A 216 -10.21 -13.05 -8.31
C ASN A 216 -9.55 -12.27 -7.16
N ALA A 217 -10.34 -11.68 -6.26
CA ALA A 217 -9.81 -10.88 -5.16
C ALA A 217 -9.27 -11.73 -4.00
N ILE A 218 -10.01 -12.76 -3.58
CA ILE A 218 -9.70 -13.49 -2.33
C ILE A 218 -9.72 -15.02 -2.44
N GLY A 219 -10.15 -15.59 -3.58
CA GLY A 219 -10.32 -17.04 -3.74
C GLY A 219 -9.08 -17.85 -3.39
N ASN A 220 -7.92 -17.44 -3.90
CA ASN A 220 -6.65 -18.12 -3.61
C ASN A 220 -6.22 -18.10 -2.14
N ARG A 221 -6.80 -17.23 -1.31
CA ARG A 221 -6.39 -16.97 0.09
C ARG A 221 -7.41 -17.41 1.12
N ILE A 222 -8.60 -17.79 0.69
CA ILE A 222 -9.63 -18.39 1.53
C ILE A 222 -9.54 -19.91 1.36
N LYS A 223 -9.49 -20.64 2.48
CA LYS A 223 -9.30 -22.10 2.45
C LYS A 223 -10.43 -22.81 3.22
N PRO A 224 -11.01 -23.88 2.65
CA PRO A 224 -12.00 -24.70 3.35
C PRO A 224 -11.46 -25.17 4.70
N LYS A 225 -12.34 -25.24 5.70
CA LYS A 225 -12.03 -25.64 7.09
C LYS A 225 -11.06 -24.72 7.85
N GLN A 226 -10.40 -23.76 7.19
CA GLN A 226 -9.52 -22.78 7.83
C GLN A 226 -10.19 -21.41 7.96
N THR A 227 -11.09 -21.07 7.03
CA THR A 227 -11.76 -19.77 6.97
C THR A 227 -13.26 -19.94 7.23
N ILE A 228 -13.81 -19.07 8.07
CA ILE A 228 -15.26 -18.91 8.27
C ILE A 228 -15.64 -17.54 7.71
N LEU A 229 -16.35 -17.50 6.59
CA LEU A 229 -16.68 -16.28 5.88
C LEU A 229 -17.92 -15.61 6.47
N CYS A 230 -17.80 -14.33 6.83
CA CYS A 230 -18.90 -13.45 7.17
C CYS A 230 -19.01 -12.37 6.10
N SER A 231 -20.14 -12.28 5.41
CA SER A 231 -20.40 -11.21 4.44
C SER A 231 -21.79 -10.64 4.62
N ASP A 232 -22.13 -9.65 3.81
CA ASP A 232 -23.52 -9.27 3.63
C ASP A 232 -24.33 -10.42 2.96
N ALA A 233 -25.64 -10.23 2.81
CA ALA A 233 -26.50 -11.23 2.18
C ALA A 233 -26.48 -11.19 0.64
N HIS A 234 -25.46 -10.59 0.00
CA HIS A 234 -25.38 -10.52 -1.45
C HIS A 234 -25.16 -11.90 -2.08
N VAL A 235 -25.87 -12.17 -3.17
CA VAL A 235 -25.89 -13.48 -3.85
C VAL A 235 -24.51 -13.93 -4.34
N SER A 236 -23.63 -12.99 -4.70
CA SER A 236 -22.27 -13.29 -5.17
C SER A 236 -21.42 -13.95 -4.08
N TYR A 237 -21.49 -13.50 -2.83
CA TYR A 237 -20.76 -14.13 -1.71
C TYR A 237 -21.30 -15.50 -1.39
N LYS A 238 -22.64 -15.68 -1.41
CA LYS A 238 -23.26 -16.99 -1.21
C LYS A 238 -22.77 -17.99 -2.27
N GLY A 239 -22.80 -17.60 -3.55
CA GLY A 239 -22.32 -18.44 -4.65
C GLY A 239 -20.83 -18.77 -4.52
N PHE A 240 -19.99 -17.78 -4.21
CA PHE A 240 -18.55 -17.97 -3.99
C PHE A 240 -18.27 -18.97 -2.87
N ALA A 241 -18.96 -18.85 -1.73
CA ALA A 241 -18.76 -19.74 -0.60
C ALA A 241 -19.21 -21.18 -0.87
N MET A 242 -20.31 -21.36 -1.62
CA MET A 242 -20.78 -22.68 -2.02
C MET A 242 -19.78 -23.38 -2.93
N ASP A 243 -19.30 -22.69 -3.97
CA ASP A 243 -18.36 -23.26 -4.94
C ASP A 243 -17.00 -23.62 -4.30
N ASN A 244 -16.58 -22.87 -3.29
CA ASN A 244 -15.33 -23.08 -2.58
C ASN A 244 -15.49 -23.90 -1.27
N GLU A 245 -16.67 -24.47 -1.00
CA GLU A 245 -16.95 -25.25 0.22
C GLU A 245 -16.57 -24.52 1.53
N ILE A 246 -16.84 -23.22 1.60
CA ILE A 246 -16.51 -22.37 2.74
C ILE A 246 -17.72 -22.24 3.66
N GLU A 247 -17.50 -22.39 4.97
CA GLU A 247 -18.52 -22.06 5.97
C GLU A 247 -18.89 -20.58 5.87
N HIS A 248 -20.16 -20.28 5.59
CA HIS A 248 -20.63 -18.92 5.32
C HIS A 248 -21.75 -18.47 6.25
N HIS A 249 -21.56 -17.32 6.88
CA HIS A 249 -22.53 -16.65 7.73
C HIS A 249 -22.93 -15.30 7.14
N PRO A 250 -23.96 -15.25 6.29
CA PRO A 250 -24.46 -13.99 5.74
C PRO A 250 -25.17 -13.16 6.83
N ILE A 251 -24.84 -11.88 6.90
CA ILE A 251 -25.45 -10.91 7.80
C ILE A 251 -26.58 -10.18 7.06
N LYS A 252 -27.82 -10.42 7.48
CA LYS A 252 -29.01 -9.89 6.79
C LYS A 252 -29.39 -8.51 7.33
N GLY A 253 -28.94 -7.46 6.66
CA GLY A 253 -29.30 -6.08 7.00
C GLY A 253 -30.81 -5.78 6.95
N ILE A 254 -31.56 -6.46 6.07
CA ILE A 254 -33.02 -6.27 5.89
C ILE A 254 -33.79 -6.51 7.19
N ILE A 255 -33.41 -7.53 7.97
CA ILE A 255 -34.01 -7.85 9.26
C ILE A 255 -33.32 -7.16 10.43
N LYS A 256 -32.51 -6.12 10.15
CA LYS A 256 -31.69 -5.38 11.13
C LYS A 256 -30.75 -6.29 11.95
N GLN A 257 -30.40 -7.46 11.43
CA GLN A 257 -29.45 -8.36 12.07
C GLN A 257 -28.04 -7.78 11.93
N ARG A 258 -27.45 -7.36 13.05
CA ARG A 258 -26.06 -6.83 13.09
C ARG A 258 -25.03 -7.87 13.51
N VAL A 259 -25.47 -8.88 14.25
CA VAL A 259 -24.66 -9.99 14.74
C VAL A 259 -25.49 -11.26 14.63
N LYS A 260 -24.90 -12.34 14.12
CA LYS A 260 -25.50 -13.68 14.05
C LYS A 260 -24.77 -14.59 15.04
N ASN A 261 -25.53 -15.35 15.82
CA ASN A 261 -25.02 -16.29 16.84
C ASN A 261 -24.00 -15.67 17.81
N GLY A 262 -24.15 -14.38 18.14
CA GLY A 262 -23.28 -13.66 19.09
C GLY A 262 -21.87 -13.32 18.60
N VAL A 263 -21.33 -14.02 17.59
CA VAL A 263 -19.92 -13.88 17.16
C VAL A 263 -19.73 -13.43 15.71
N TYR A 264 -20.69 -13.72 14.82
CA TYR A 264 -20.55 -13.43 13.39
C TYR A 264 -21.09 -12.05 13.05
N HIS A 265 -20.25 -11.18 12.50
CA HIS A 265 -20.61 -9.82 12.09
C HIS A 265 -19.58 -9.26 11.09
N ILE A 266 -19.96 -8.22 10.34
CA ILE A 266 -19.11 -7.52 9.35
C ILE A 266 -18.68 -6.10 9.79
N GLN A 267 -18.70 -5.85 11.10
CA GLN A 267 -18.47 -4.50 11.66
C GLN A 267 -17.03 -3.99 11.49
N HIS A 268 -16.01 -4.85 11.46
CA HIS A 268 -14.64 -4.41 11.26
C HIS A 268 -14.44 -3.91 9.84
N VAL A 269 -14.95 -4.65 8.86
CA VAL A 269 -14.93 -4.22 7.46
C VAL A 269 -15.70 -2.91 7.28
N ASN A 270 -16.88 -2.76 7.88
CA ASN A 270 -17.62 -1.50 7.87
C ASN A 270 -16.86 -0.32 8.53
N SER A 271 -16.12 -0.59 9.61
CA SER A 271 -15.22 0.40 10.21
C SER A 271 -14.11 0.80 9.22
N THR A 272 -13.53 -0.18 8.54
CA THR A 272 -12.48 0.02 7.54
C THR A 272 -13.00 0.82 6.34
N HIS A 273 -14.20 0.51 5.82
CA HIS A 273 -14.87 1.29 4.76
C HIS A 273 -14.90 2.79 5.08
N ASN A 274 -15.35 3.14 6.29
CA ASN A 274 -15.44 4.52 6.74
C ASN A 274 -14.05 5.18 6.85
N LYS A 275 -13.06 4.45 7.36
CA LYS A 275 -11.70 4.97 7.53
C LYS A 275 -11.01 5.20 6.19
N ILE A 276 -11.10 4.27 5.24
CA ILE A 276 -10.44 4.41 3.93
C ILE A 276 -11.07 5.53 3.10
N LYS A 277 -12.39 5.68 3.14
CA LYS A 277 -13.10 6.78 2.46
C LYS A 277 -12.66 8.14 3.00
N LYS A 278 -12.72 8.32 4.33
CA LYS A 278 -12.25 9.54 4.99
C LYS A 278 -10.78 9.83 4.68
N TRP A 279 -9.94 8.80 4.65
CA TRP A 279 -8.51 8.96 4.35
C TRP A 279 -8.29 9.44 2.91
N ILE A 280 -8.94 8.83 1.92
CA ILE A 280 -8.84 9.27 0.52
C ILE A 280 -9.40 10.68 0.32
N ASP A 281 -10.57 10.96 0.89
CA ASP A 281 -11.27 12.23 0.68
C ASP A 281 -10.61 13.39 1.44
N ASN A 282 -10.22 13.21 2.71
CA ASN A 282 -9.72 14.30 3.54
C ASN A 282 -8.21 14.51 3.38
N THR A 283 -7.43 13.44 3.17
CA THR A 283 -5.97 13.55 3.08
C THR A 283 -5.53 13.88 1.65
N PHE A 284 -6.15 13.24 0.64
CA PHE A 284 -5.73 13.38 -0.76
C PHE A 284 -6.73 14.12 -1.65
N TRP A 285 -7.89 14.50 -1.11
CA TRP A 285 -8.91 15.26 -1.84
C TRP A 285 -9.36 14.47 -3.07
N GLY A 286 -9.55 13.17 -2.86
CA GLY A 286 -9.81 12.18 -3.90
C GLY A 286 -8.57 11.83 -4.72
N VAL A 287 -8.56 10.61 -5.24
CA VAL A 287 -7.51 10.09 -6.15
C VAL A 287 -8.14 9.75 -7.50
N SER A 288 -7.32 9.60 -8.55
CA SER A 288 -7.85 9.01 -9.80
C SER A 288 -8.02 7.51 -9.62
N THR A 289 -9.10 6.95 -10.18
CA THR A 289 -9.40 5.52 -10.15
C THR A 289 -8.21 4.67 -10.59
N LYS A 290 -7.46 5.13 -11.59
CA LYS A 290 -6.28 4.41 -12.09
C LYS A 290 -5.17 4.19 -11.05
N TYR A 291 -5.15 5.00 -10.00
CA TYR A 291 -4.19 4.88 -8.90
C TYR A 291 -4.82 4.31 -7.61
N LEU A 292 -6.12 4.00 -7.62
CA LEU A 292 -6.87 3.67 -6.41
C LEU A 292 -6.27 2.46 -5.70
N GLN A 293 -5.98 1.38 -6.44
CA GLN A 293 -5.38 0.16 -5.89
C GLN A 293 -4.06 0.47 -5.16
N GLN A 294 -3.20 1.31 -5.75
CA GLN A 294 -1.91 1.66 -5.16
C GLN A 294 -2.06 2.45 -3.84
N TYR A 295 -3.08 3.32 -3.74
CA TYR A 295 -3.40 3.98 -2.46
C TYR A 295 -4.00 3.00 -1.44
N LEU A 296 -4.81 2.04 -1.87
CA LEU A 296 -5.34 1.01 -0.97
C LEU A 296 -4.23 0.11 -0.41
N ASN A 297 -3.26 -0.28 -1.25
CA ASN A 297 -2.06 -1.01 -0.80
C ASN A 297 -1.29 -0.20 0.23
N TRP A 298 -1.14 1.11 0.01
CA TRP A 298 -0.49 2.00 0.98
C TRP A 298 -1.23 2.05 2.31
N TYR A 299 -2.56 2.20 2.27
CA TYR A 299 -3.38 2.18 3.47
C TYR A 299 -3.20 0.87 4.25
N ARG A 300 -3.25 -0.28 3.56
CA ARG A 300 -3.04 -1.59 4.17
C ARG A 300 -1.68 -1.67 4.87
N ILE A 301 -0.60 -1.28 4.19
CA ILE A 301 0.74 -1.31 4.79
C ILE A 301 0.85 -0.35 5.97
N LYS A 302 0.28 0.85 5.89
CA LYS A 302 0.23 1.79 7.02
C LYS A 302 -0.47 1.18 8.23
N GLN A 303 -1.58 0.47 8.03
CA GLN A 303 -2.29 -0.22 9.10
C GLN A 303 -1.45 -1.34 9.72
N LYS A 304 -0.76 -2.14 8.90
CA LYS A 304 0.16 -3.20 9.37
C LYS A 304 1.33 -2.64 10.17
N LEU A 305 1.81 -1.45 9.83
CA LEU A 305 2.93 -0.78 10.51
C LEU A 305 2.49 0.14 11.65
N LYS A 306 1.19 0.28 11.94
CA LYS A 306 0.67 1.33 12.85
C LYS A 306 1.28 1.29 14.26
N ASN A 307 1.54 0.10 14.79
CA ASN A 307 2.05 -0.11 16.16
C ASN A 307 3.58 -0.32 16.20
N ARG A 308 4.27 -0.22 15.07
CA ARG A 308 5.73 -0.33 15.02
C ARG A 308 6.39 1.00 15.33
N ASN A 309 7.54 0.95 16.00
CA ASN A 309 8.37 2.13 16.25
C ASN A 309 9.22 2.48 15.02
N ASP A 310 9.55 1.50 14.18
CA ASP A 310 10.43 1.60 13.01
C ASP A 310 9.66 1.71 11.68
N LYS A 311 8.54 2.46 11.65
CA LYS A 311 7.60 2.49 10.52
C LYS A 311 8.27 2.84 9.20
N LEU A 312 9.07 3.91 9.18
CA LEU A 312 9.74 4.39 7.98
C LEU A 312 10.72 3.35 7.47
N LYS A 313 11.58 2.81 8.34
CA LYS A 313 12.52 1.73 8.02
C LYS A 313 11.82 0.50 7.43
N SER A 314 10.77 0.01 8.10
CA SER A 314 9.97 -1.14 7.65
C SER A 314 9.27 -0.87 6.30
N PHE A 315 8.80 0.36 6.07
CA PHE A 315 8.21 0.77 4.80
C PHE A 315 9.26 0.83 3.68
N THR A 316 10.40 1.47 3.94
CA THR A 316 11.53 1.58 3.01
C THR A 316 12.06 0.21 2.59
N GLN A 317 12.21 -0.72 3.53
CA GLN A 317 12.64 -2.08 3.22
C GLN A 317 11.67 -2.78 2.25
N LYS A 318 10.35 -2.68 2.52
CA LYS A 318 9.32 -3.28 1.67
C LYS A 318 9.36 -2.75 0.22
N ILE A 319 9.59 -1.45 0.02
CA ILE A 319 9.59 -0.87 -1.32
C ILE A 319 10.92 -1.04 -2.07
N SER A 320 12.05 -1.10 -1.36
CA SER A 320 13.38 -1.15 -1.98
C SER A 320 13.73 -2.49 -2.63
N GLU A 321 13.05 -3.56 -2.22
CA GLU A 321 13.32 -4.91 -2.70
C GLU A 321 12.52 -5.28 -3.97
N ASP A 322 11.41 -4.59 -4.26
CA ASP A 322 10.55 -4.91 -5.42
C ASP A 322 11.20 -4.47 -6.75
N ILE A 323 11.74 -5.45 -7.47
CA ILE A 323 12.35 -5.29 -8.80
C ILE A 323 11.33 -5.18 -9.95
N THR A 324 10.04 -5.35 -9.66
CA THR A 324 8.96 -5.25 -10.63
C THR A 324 8.24 -3.90 -10.56
N ALA A 325 8.54 -3.08 -9.56
CA ALA A 325 7.90 -1.79 -9.30
C ALA A 325 7.90 -0.86 -10.52
N TYR A 326 9.01 -0.77 -11.26
CA TYR A 326 9.08 0.08 -12.45
C TYR A 326 8.19 -0.43 -13.58
N GLN A 327 8.05 -1.75 -13.73
CA GLN A 327 7.17 -2.34 -14.74
C GLN A 327 5.70 -2.13 -14.36
N LYS A 328 5.34 -2.41 -13.10
CA LYS A 328 4.00 -2.13 -12.56
C LYS A 328 3.60 -0.66 -12.75
N TYR A 329 4.53 0.27 -12.52
CA TYR A 329 4.31 1.70 -12.75
C TYR A 329 3.96 2.02 -14.21
N LYS A 330 4.59 1.34 -15.18
CA LYS A 330 4.27 1.49 -16.61
C LYS A 330 2.93 0.88 -16.99
N GLU A 331 2.53 -0.19 -16.31
CA GLU A 331 1.29 -0.93 -16.57
C GLU A 331 0.04 -0.31 -15.95
N ILE A 332 0.17 0.75 -15.13
CA ILE A 332 -0.98 1.41 -14.47
C ILE A 332 -2.09 1.76 -15.46
N GLU A 333 -1.73 2.26 -16.64
CA GLU A 333 -2.71 2.66 -17.66
C GLU A 333 -3.46 1.44 -18.20
N PHE A 334 -2.73 0.38 -18.55
CA PHE A 334 -3.30 -0.88 -19.03
C PHE A 334 -4.22 -1.53 -17.98
N CYS A 335 -3.82 -1.55 -16.71
CA CYS A 335 -4.65 -2.07 -15.63
C CYS A 335 -5.94 -1.26 -15.45
N TYR A 336 -5.88 0.06 -15.65
CA TYR A 336 -7.05 0.92 -15.62
C TYR A 336 -8.00 0.67 -16.78
N GLU A 337 -7.48 0.49 -18.00
CA GLU A 337 -8.29 0.12 -19.17
C GLU A 337 -8.97 -1.23 -18.97
N LYS A 338 -8.24 -2.22 -18.43
CA LYS A 338 -8.81 -3.52 -18.04
C LYS A 338 -9.93 -3.35 -17.01
N LEU A 339 -9.76 -2.51 -15.99
CA LEU A 339 -10.82 -2.21 -15.03
C LEU A 339 -12.04 -1.56 -15.71
N ILE A 340 -11.86 -0.58 -16.58
CA ILE A 340 -12.97 0.05 -17.31
C ILE A 340 -13.72 -0.98 -18.15
N SER A 341 -13.03 -1.93 -18.78
CA SER A 341 -13.65 -2.97 -19.61
C SER A 341 -14.60 -3.91 -18.86
N THR A 342 -14.60 -3.86 -17.52
CA THR A 342 -15.57 -4.61 -16.70
C THR A 342 -16.98 -3.99 -16.70
N LEU A 343 -17.13 -2.77 -17.23
CA LEU A 343 -18.42 -2.16 -17.56
C LEU A 343 -19.09 -2.93 -18.71
N ILE A 344 -19.77 -4.02 -18.37
CA ILE A 344 -20.65 -4.75 -19.28
C ILE A 344 -22.09 -4.36 -18.97
#